data_AF-A0A0F9TF79-F1
#
_entry.id   AF-A0A0F9TF79-F1
#
_cell.length_a   1.000
_cell.length_b   1.000
_cell.length_c   1.000
_cell.angle_alpha   90.00
_cell.angle_beta   90.00
_cell.angle_gamma   90.00
#
_symmetry.space_group_name_H-M   'P 1'
#
loop_
_entity.id
_entity.type
_entity.pdbx_description
1 polymer ?
#
loop_
_entity_poly.entity_id
_entity_poly.type
_entity_poly.pdbx_seq_one_letter_code
_entity_poly.pdbx_strand_id
1 'polypeptide(L)' 'MSKCVDCKRRIPDSAKPGWCYDCGDDLCEKCWLKGGGLCKKCLEAADLADEEYLEDQEND' A
#
# COMPACT_ATOMS: atom_id res chain seq x y z
N MET A 1 18.07 7.33 6.33
CA MET A 1 17.32 6.41 7.21
C MET A 1 15.82 6.73 7.21
N SER A 2 15.07 6.03 6.36
CA SER A 2 13.62 6.17 6.19
C SER A 2 12.81 5.38 7.24
N LYS A 3 11.48 5.59 7.28
CA LYS A 3 10.57 4.80 8.12
C LYS A 3 9.45 4.22 7.26
N CYS A 4 9.12 2.95 7.49
CA CYS A 4 7.99 2.31 6.84
C CYS A 4 6.68 2.99 7.25
N VAL A 5 5.87 3.41 6.27
CA VAL A 5 4.60 4.11 6.53
C VAL A 5 3.60 3.23 7.27
N ASP A 6 3.60 1.91 7.01
CA ASP A 6 2.64 0.97 7.63
C ASP A 6 3.01 0.58 9.06
N CYS A 7 4.23 0.05 9.26
CA CYS A 7 4.63 -0.50 10.56
C CYS A 7 5.47 0.46 11.43
N LYS A 8 5.77 1.67 10.91
CA LYS A 8 6.57 2.73 11.55
C LYS A 8 7.99 2.32 11.97
N ARG A 9 8.44 1.10 11.60
CA ARG A 9 9.82 0.65 11.82
C ARG A 9 10.78 1.44 10.94
N ARG A 10 11.97 1.72 11.47
CA ARG A 10 13.06 2.29 10.69
C ARG A 10 13.52 1.29 9.64
N ILE A 11 13.75 1.78 8.43
CA ILE A 11 14.34 1.02 7.35
C ILE A 11 15.84 1.30 7.38
N PRO A 12 16.69 0.30 7.62
CA PRO A 12 18.14 0.50 7.56
C PRO A 12 18.56 0.93 6.16
N ASP A 13 19.54 1.83 6.03
CA ASP A 13 20.03 2.28 4.72
C ASP A 13 20.65 1.14 3.89
N SER A 14 21.03 0.03 4.53
CA SER A 14 21.52 -1.20 3.87
C SER A 14 20.40 -2.13 3.39
N ALA A 15 19.16 -1.94 3.84
CA ALA A 15 18.02 -2.69 3.36
C ALA A 15 17.48 -2.02 2.10
N LYS A 16 17.00 -2.81 1.14
CA LYS A 16 16.33 -2.28 -0.05
C LYS A 16 14.90 -1.84 0.34
N PRO A 17 14.59 -0.53 0.44
CA PRO A 17 13.21 -0.11 0.66
C PRO A 17 12.36 -0.44 -0.56
N GLY A 18 11.10 -0.77 -0.32
CA GLY A 18 10.07 -0.70 -1.35
C GLY A 18 9.36 0.65 -1.24
N TRP A 19 8.74 1.11 -2.33
CA TRP A 19 7.91 2.33 -2.32
C TRP A 19 6.49 1.95 -2.72
N CYS A 20 5.50 2.61 -2.13
CA CYS A 20 4.12 2.49 -2.58
C CYS A 20 4.00 3.03 -4.02
N TYR A 21 3.43 2.25 -4.94
CA TYR A 21 3.30 2.70 -6.34
C TYR A 21 2.35 3.88 -6.53
N ASP A 22 1.42 4.07 -5.60
CA ASP A 22 0.38 5.10 -5.71
C ASP A 22 0.79 6.40 -5.02
N CYS A 23 1.16 6.35 -3.74
CA CYS A 23 1.53 7.55 -2.97
C CYS A 23 3.04 7.83 -2.89
N GLY A 24 3.90 6.88 -3.31
CA GLY A 24 5.36 7.02 -3.23
C GLY A 24 5.96 6.89 -1.82
N ASP A 25 5.17 6.58 -0.80
CA ASP A 25 5.67 6.43 0.57
C ASP A 25 6.62 5.24 0.73
N ASP A 26 7.59 5.41 1.63
CA ASP A 26 8.55 4.36 1.99
C ASP A 26 7.89 3.19 2.73
N LEU A 27 8.16 1.98 2.25
CA LEU A 27 7.74 0.71 2.84
C LEU A 27 8.96 -0.16 3.11
N CYS A 28 8.95 -0.86 4.25
CA CYS A 28 9.89 -1.96 4.42
C CYS A 28 9.51 -3.09 3.46
N GLU A 29 10.50 -3.84 2.98
CA GLU A 29 10.31 -4.94 2.02
C GLU A 29 9.16 -5.89 2.40
N LYS A 30 9.04 -6.23 3.70
CA LYS A 30 7.95 -7.08 4.20
C LYS A 30 6.56 -6.46 4.02
N CYS A 31 6.39 -5.17 4.28
CA CYS A 31 5.11 -4.49 4.07
C CYS A 31 4.82 -4.32 2.59
N TRP A 32 5.83 -3.97 1.80
CA TRP A 32 5.71 -3.83 0.35
C TRP A 32 5.26 -5.13 -0.32
N LEU A 33 5.88 -6.27 0.02
CA LEU A 33 5.48 -7.59 -0.49
C LEU A 33 4.07 -7.98 -0.04
N LYS A 34 3.70 -7.69 1.22
CA LYS A 34 2.38 -8.02 1.75
C LYS A 34 1.26 -7.24 1.05
N GLY A 35 1.50 -5.97 0.74
CA GLY A 35 0.55 -5.10 0.03
C GLY A 35 0.66 -5.15 -1.49
N GLY A 36 1.44 -6.07 -2.07
CA GLY A 36 1.61 -6.18 -3.52
C GLY A 36 2.21 -4.94 -4.18
N GLY A 37 2.98 -4.14 -3.43
CA GLY A 37 3.53 -2.86 -3.87
C GLY A 37 2.73 -1.62 -3.48
N LEU A 38 1.64 -1.78 -2.74
CA LEU A 38 0.86 -0.68 -2.16
C LEU A 38 1.03 -0.62 -0.63
N CYS A 39 0.92 0.58 -0.06
CA CYS A 39 0.78 0.74 1.38
C CYS A 39 -0.64 0.38 1.82
N LYS A 40 -0.85 0.13 3.11
CA LYS A 40 -2.16 -0.30 3.63
C LYS A 40 -3.30 0.65 3.23
N LYS A 41 -3.04 1.97 3.27
CA LYS A 41 -4.04 2.99 2.91
C LYS A 41 -4.43 2.94 1.43
N CYS A 42 -3.44 2.86 0.54
CA CYS A 42 -3.70 2.79 -0.90
C CYS A 42 -4.37 1.46 -1.28
N LEU A 43 -4.01 0.36 -0.61
CA LEU A 43 -4.67 -0.92 -0.80
C LEU A 43 -6.15 -0.87 -0.38
N GLU A 44 -6.45 -0.34 0.80
CA GLU A 44 -7.84 -0.17 1.28
C GLU A 44 -8.65 0.78 0.37
N ALA A 45 -8.04 1.83 -0.16
CA ALA A 45 -8.70 2.72 -1.11
C ALA A 45 -8.98 2.06 -2.47
N ALA A 46 -8.08 1.19 -2.94
CA ALA A 46 -8.29 0.42 -4.16
C ALA A 46 -9.39 -0.63 -4.01
N ASP A 47 -9.43 -1.34 -2.87
CA ASP A 47 -10.49 -2.31 -2.58
C ASP A 47 -11.87 -1.64 -2.54
N LEU A 48 -11.98 -0.48 -1.88
CA LEU A 48 -13.23 0.29 -1.84
C LEU A 48 -13.70 0.75 -3.24
N ALA A 49 -12.77 1.12 -4.11
CA ALA A 49 -13.11 1.52 -5.48
C ALA A 49 -13.60 0.35 -6.34
N ASP A 50 -13.13 -0.88 -6.07
CA ASP A 50 -13.61 -2.10 -6.73
C ASP A 50 -15.01 -2.49 -6.21
N GLU A 51 -15.25 -2.33 -4.91
CA GLU A 51 -16.57 -2.55 -4.30
C GLU A 51 -17.62 -1.54 -4.80
N GLU A 52 -17.28 -0.24 -4.89
CA GLU A 52 -18.19 0.78 -5.39
C GLU A 52 -18.58 0.52 -6.87
N TYR A 53 -17.67 -0.05 -7.67
CA TYR A 53 -17.97 -0.42 -9.06
C TYR A 53 -18.90 -1.63 -9.19
N LEU A 54 -18.99 -2.48 -8.16
CA LEU A 54 -19.88 -3.65 -8.12
C LEU A 54 -21.29 -3.27 -7.66
N GLU A 55 -21.43 -2.29 -6.76
CA GLU A 55 -22.75 -1.86 -6.27
C GLU A 55 -23.57 -1.08 -7.32
N ASP A 56 -22.92 -0.43 -8.29
CA ASP A 56 -23.59 0.25 -9.42
C ASP A 56 -24.09 -0.71 -10.54
N GLN A 57 -23.81 -2.02 -10.46
CA GLN A 57 -24.27 -3.00 -11.46
C GLN A 57 -25.54 -3.78 -11.08
N GLU A 58 -26.08 -3.64 -9.86
CA GLU A 58 -27.32 -4.30 -9.43
C GLU A 58 -28.55 -3.35 -9.41
N ASN A 59 -28.63 -2.37 -10.32
CA ASN A 59 -29.81 -1.49 -10.45
C ASN A 59 -30.21 -1.16 -11.90
N ASP A 60 -30.24 -2.17 -12.78
CA ASP A 60 -31.02 -2.14 -14.04
C ASP A 60 -31.93 -3.37 -14.16
#